data_AF-A0A1V4WVN3-F1
#
_entry.id   AF-A0A1V4WVN3-F1
#
_cell.length_a   1.000
_cell.length_b   1.000
_cell.length_c   1.000
_cell.angle_alpha   90.00
_cell.angle_beta   90.00
_cell.angle_gamma   90.00
#
_symmetry.space_group_name_H-M   'P 1'
#
loop_
_entity.id
_entity.type
_entity.pdbx_description
1 polymer ?
#
loop_
_entity_poly.entity_id
_entity_poly.type
_entity_poly.pdbx_seq_one_letter_code
_entity_poly.pdbx_strand_id
1 'polypeptide(L)'
;MRQRSVNERHSKVRPIVERRYDTIFYAKNREDLPRKLRNVLEPLLFDEHIELFRSLASLKQRLCLPAEGRVIAIIFVSDREDLMDILSMRYFLCNVEIVLILPNRKKDIVALGHELRPRFMTYKDADFGEMLSVIRKMTGGW
;
A
#
# COMPACT_ATOMS: atom_id res chain seq x y z
N MET A 1 10.61 -56.17 -32.04
CA MET A 1 9.91 -55.24 -32.97
C MET A 1 9.14 -54.22 -32.11
N ARG A 2 9.48 -52.92 -32.26
CA ARG A 2 8.87 -51.66 -31.72
C ARG A 2 8.89 -51.44 -30.20
N GLN A 3 9.71 -50.56 -29.59
CA GLN A 3 9.87 -49.07 -29.64
C GLN A 3 8.84 -48.24 -28.83
N ARG A 4 9.38 -47.49 -27.83
CA ARG A 4 9.14 -46.07 -27.45
C ARG A 4 7.71 -45.65 -27.03
N SER A 5 7.42 -44.73 -26.10
CA SER A 5 8.13 -43.60 -25.46
C SER A 5 7.53 -43.40 -24.06
N VAL A 6 8.31 -43.10 -23.02
CA VAL A 6 8.54 -41.74 -22.49
C VAL A 6 7.32 -40.83 -22.63
N ASN A 7 6.63 -40.55 -21.53
CA ASN A 7 6.07 -39.22 -21.34
C ASN A 7 6.06 -38.83 -19.86
N GLU A 8 7.21 -38.31 -19.46
CA GLU A 8 7.40 -37.43 -18.31
C GLU A 8 6.37 -36.30 -18.38
N ARG A 9 5.28 -36.41 -17.60
CA ARG A 9 4.54 -35.21 -17.22
C ARG A 9 5.25 -34.63 -16.00
N HIS A 10 6.42 -34.04 -16.25
CA HIS A 10 6.91 -32.95 -15.44
C HIS A 10 5.85 -31.84 -15.54
N SER A 11 4.89 -31.87 -14.62
CA SER A 11 4.17 -30.67 -14.24
C SER A 11 5.23 -29.72 -13.71
N LYS A 12 5.77 -28.89 -14.62
CA LYS A 12 6.53 -27.70 -14.26
C LYS A 12 5.58 -26.83 -13.45
N VAL A 13 5.50 -27.11 -12.16
CA VAL A 13 5.12 -26.12 -11.16
C VAL A 13 6.14 -25.01 -11.40
N ARG A 14 5.74 -24.00 -12.16
CA ARG A 14 6.51 -22.76 -12.25
C ARG A 14 6.76 -22.38 -10.79
N PRO A 15 8.00 -22.14 -10.35
CA PRO A 15 8.20 -21.60 -9.03
C PRO A 15 7.30 -20.37 -8.97
N ILE A 16 6.33 -20.37 -8.05
CA ILE A 16 5.63 -19.16 -7.70
C ILE A 16 6.76 -18.31 -7.17
N VAL A 17 7.28 -17.42 -8.00
CA VAL A 17 8.16 -16.36 -7.54
C VAL A 17 7.26 -15.58 -6.60
N GLU A 18 7.38 -15.91 -5.32
CA GLU A 18 6.65 -15.30 -4.23
C GLU A 18 6.91 -13.81 -4.38
N ARG A 19 5.91 -13.08 -4.89
CA ARG A 19 6.07 -11.66 -5.15
C ARG A 19 6.24 -11.04 -3.78
N ARG A 20 7.48 -10.71 -3.40
CA ARG A 20 7.74 -10.00 -2.16
C ARG A 20 7.23 -8.57 -2.33
N TYR A 21 6.36 -8.16 -1.42
CA TYR A 21 5.88 -6.80 -1.31
C TYR A 21 6.11 -6.34 0.12
N ASP A 22 6.54 -5.09 0.25
CA ASP A 22 6.67 -4.43 1.54
C ASP A 22 5.47 -3.49 1.68
N THR A 23 4.59 -3.79 2.62
CA THR A 23 3.43 -2.94 2.89
C THR A 23 3.75 -2.01 4.05
N ILE A 24 3.62 -0.71 3.83
CA ILE A 24 3.83 0.32 4.84
C ILE A 24 2.54 1.08 5.06
N PHE A 25 2.29 1.47 6.31
CA PHE A 25 1.17 2.31 6.68
C PHE A 25 1.67 3.57 7.37
N TYR A 26 1.34 4.73 6.80
CA TYR A 26 1.61 6.02 7.41
C TYR A 26 0.33 6.64 7.97
N ALA A 27 0.39 7.10 9.21
CA ALA A 27 -0.63 7.94 9.81
C ALA A 27 -0.03 8.75 10.96
N LYS A 28 0.08 10.08 10.80
CA LYS A 28 0.73 10.99 11.76
C LYS A 28 0.25 10.77 13.21
N ASN A 29 -1.06 10.84 13.42
CA ASN A 29 -1.68 10.64 14.73
C ASN A 29 -2.59 9.42 14.75
N ARG A 30 -2.51 8.63 15.83
CA ARG A 30 -3.44 7.51 16.03
C ARG A 30 -4.86 8.02 16.22
N GLU A 31 -5.05 9.05 17.05
CA GLU A 31 -6.33 9.70 17.39
C GLU A 31 -7.18 10.00 16.15
N ASP A 32 -6.55 10.51 15.08
CA ASP A 32 -7.24 10.94 13.86
C ASP A 32 -7.78 9.79 13.00
N LEU A 33 -7.30 8.56 13.21
CA LEU A 33 -7.74 7.40 12.46
C LEU A 33 -9.19 7.06 12.79
N PRO A 34 -10.10 7.08 11.80
CA PRO A 34 -11.47 6.64 11.99
C PRO A 34 -11.51 5.24 12.59
N ARG A 35 -12.40 5.02 13.56
CA ARG A 35 -12.57 3.70 14.19
C ARG A 35 -12.80 2.59 13.16
N LYS A 36 -13.58 2.88 12.12
CA LYS A 36 -13.80 1.96 10.99
C LYS A 36 -12.50 1.57 10.28
N LEU A 37 -11.60 2.53 10.04
CA LEU A 37 -10.30 2.28 9.41
C LEU A 37 -9.42 1.42 10.32
N ARG A 38 -9.41 1.70 11.63
CA ARG A 38 -8.64 0.91 12.60
C ARG A 38 -9.08 -0.56 12.60
N ASN A 39 -10.38 -0.82 12.69
CA ASN A 39 -10.93 -2.17 12.68
C ASN A 39 -10.58 -2.96 11.41
N VAL A 40 -10.45 -2.26 10.29
CA VAL A 40 -10.10 -2.84 8.99
C VAL A 40 -8.59 -3.08 8.86
N LEU A 41 -7.78 -2.16 9.38
CA LEU A 41 -6.33 -2.28 9.30
C LEU A 41 -5.76 -3.24 10.34
N GLU A 42 -6.35 -3.37 11.54
CA GLU A 42 -5.84 -4.24 12.59
C GLU A 42 -5.56 -5.67 12.10
N PRO A 43 -6.50 -6.39 11.47
CA PRO A 43 -6.24 -7.72 10.90
C PRO A 43 -5.11 -7.70 9.85
N LEU A 44 -5.10 -6.70 8.96
CA LEU A 44 -4.08 -6.56 7.92
C LEU A 44 -2.68 -6.32 8.49
N LEU A 45 -2.56 -5.54 9.58
CA LEU A 45 -1.28 -5.26 10.22
C LEU A 45 -0.66 -6.54 10.79
N PHE A 46 -1.47 -7.47 11.30
CA PHE A 46 -1.01 -8.75 11.85
C PHE A 46 -0.72 -9.79 10.77
N ASP A 47 -1.61 -9.94 9.78
CA ASP A 47 -1.50 -10.99 8.77
C ASP A 47 -0.52 -10.67 7.64
N GLU A 48 -0.40 -9.39 7.24
CA GLU A 48 0.43 -8.96 6.10
C GLU A 48 1.74 -8.26 6.50
N HIS A 49 2.14 -8.33 7.78
CA HIS A 49 3.38 -7.69 8.29
C HIS A 49 3.52 -6.21 7.88
N ILE A 50 2.44 -5.42 8.02
CA ILE A 50 2.47 -4.02 7.62
C ILE A 50 3.28 -3.18 8.62
N GLU A 51 4.29 -2.48 8.11
CA GLU A 51 5.12 -1.58 8.92
C GLU A 51 4.40 -0.25 9.17
N LEU A 52 4.12 0.09 10.44
CA LEU A 52 3.45 1.32 10.83
C LEU A 52 4.44 2.47 11.09
N PHE A 53 4.25 3.60 10.41
CA PHE A 53 5.00 4.84 10.58
C PHE A 53 4.11 5.97 11.08
N ARG A 54 4.61 6.70 12.09
CA ARG A 54 3.95 7.86 12.70
C ARG A 54 4.65 9.19 12.42
N SER A 55 5.82 9.16 11.78
CA SER A 55 6.54 10.38 11.39
C SER A 55 7.07 10.25 9.96
N LEU A 56 7.13 11.38 9.26
CA LEU A 56 7.69 11.41 7.91
C LEU A 56 9.20 11.15 7.93
N ALA A 57 9.89 11.46 9.02
CA ALA A 57 11.30 11.17 9.20
C ALA A 57 11.57 9.65 9.17
N SER A 58 10.81 8.86 9.95
CA SER A 58 10.97 7.40 9.97
C SER A 58 10.49 6.75 8.67
N LEU A 59 9.39 7.24 8.10
CA LEU A 59 8.92 6.81 6.78
C LEU A 59 9.99 7.05 5.70
N LYS A 60 10.57 8.24 5.65
CA LYS A 60 11.64 8.59 4.72
C LYS A 60 12.86 7.69 4.91
N GLN A 61 13.27 7.45 6.16
CA GLN A 61 14.39 6.55 6.44
C GLN A 61 14.12 5.14 5.87
N ARG A 62 12.91 4.61 6.04
CA ARG A 62 12.50 3.31 5.48
C ARG A 62 12.51 3.30 3.95
N LEU A 63 12.02 4.37 3.31
CA LEU A 63 11.99 4.50 1.85
C LEU A 63 13.37 4.65 1.21
N CYS A 64 14.39 5.05 1.99
CA CYS A 64 15.78 5.07 1.54
C CYS A 64 16.47 3.70 1.65
N LEU A 65 15.90 2.73 2.37
CA LEU A 65 16.46 1.39 2.48
C LEU A 65 16.09 0.56 1.24
N PRO A 66 16.98 -0.35 0.78
CA PRO A 66 16.63 -1.30 -0.26
C PRO A 66 15.41 -2.12 0.13
N ALA A 67 14.43 -2.21 -0.77
CA ALA A 67 13.31 -3.13 -0.66
C ALA A 67 13.57 -4.33 -1.57
N GLU A 68 13.24 -5.54 -1.11
CA GLU A 68 13.41 -6.77 -1.91
C GLU A 68 12.37 -6.89 -3.04
N GLY A 69 11.38 -6.01 -3.08
CA GLY A 69 10.30 -6.02 -4.06
C GLY A 69 9.53 -4.70 -4.16
N ARG A 70 8.23 -4.80 -4.46
CA ARG A 70 7.36 -3.62 -4.62
C ARG A 70 6.96 -3.08 -3.25
N VAL A 71 7.02 -1.77 -3.07
CA VAL A 71 6.54 -1.12 -1.85
C VAL A 71 5.12 -0.63 -2.08
N ILE A 72 4.19 -1.03 -1.22
CA ILE A 72 2.81 -0.55 -1.19
C ILE A 72 2.67 0.36 0.03
N ALA A 73 2.33 1.62 -0.19
CA ALA A 73 2.11 2.56 0.91
C ALA A 73 0.65 2.92 1.06
N ILE A 74 0.09 2.60 2.22
CA ILE A 74 -1.19 3.12 2.67
C ILE A 74 -0.90 4.42 3.43
N ILE A 75 -1.37 5.55 2.92
CA ILE A 75 -1.08 6.88 3.49
C ILE A 75 -2.39 7.49 3.96
N PHE A 76 -2.53 7.64 5.27
CA PHE A 76 -3.62 8.40 5.87
C PHE A 76 -3.19 9.84 6.11
N VAL A 77 -3.94 10.76 5.49
CA VAL A 77 -3.71 12.20 5.57
C VAL A 77 -4.68 12.81 6.57
N SER A 78 -4.18 13.37 7.68
CA SER A 78 -5.05 13.94 8.73
C SER A 78 -5.74 15.22 8.29
N ASP A 79 -5.01 16.08 7.57
CA ASP A 79 -5.43 17.43 7.20
C ASP A 79 -4.58 17.96 6.03
N ARG A 80 -4.77 19.24 5.67
CA ARG A 80 -4.07 19.87 4.56
C ARG A 80 -2.57 20.06 4.84
N GLU A 81 -2.19 20.36 6.07
CA GLU A 81 -0.78 20.56 6.44
C GLU A 81 -0.02 19.25 6.33
N ASP A 82 -0.60 18.16 6.84
CA ASP A 82 -0.09 16.80 6.69
C ASP A 82 0.08 16.41 5.20
N LEU A 83 -0.90 16.73 4.35
CA LEU A 83 -0.78 16.50 2.89
C LEU A 83 0.41 17.25 2.28
N MET A 84 0.62 18.51 2.68
CA MET A 84 1.73 19.32 2.19
C MET A 84 3.08 18.77 2.67
N ASP A 85 3.15 18.32 3.92
CA ASP A 85 4.35 17.68 4.48
C ASP A 85 4.68 16.40 3.69
N ILE A 86 3.68 15.56 3.37
CA ILE A 86 3.87 14.35 2.56
C ILE A 86 4.29 14.71 1.11
N LEU A 87 3.71 15.75 0.52
CA LEU A 87 4.09 16.23 -0.82
C LEU A 87 5.54 16.73 -0.90
N SER A 88 6.07 17.26 0.20
CA SER A 88 7.47 17.67 0.30
C SER A 88 8.44 16.50 0.10
N MET A 89 8.01 15.27 0.42
CA MET A 89 8.79 14.04 0.27
C MET A 89 8.42 13.21 -0.96
N ARG A 90 7.66 13.76 -1.92
CA ARG A 90 7.20 13.06 -3.14
C ARG A 90 8.31 12.32 -3.91
N TYR A 91 9.55 12.83 -3.87
CA TYR A 91 10.69 12.19 -4.53
C TYR A 91 10.98 10.79 -3.95
N PHE A 92 10.80 10.59 -2.65
CA PHE A 92 10.98 9.29 -1.98
C PHE A 92 9.83 8.33 -2.26
N LEU A 93 8.70 8.83 -2.75
CA LEU A 93 7.49 8.07 -3.04
C LEU A 93 7.36 7.68 -4.53
N CYS A 94 8.32 8.06 -5.38
CA CYS A 94 8.19 7.93 -6.84
C CYS A 94 8.05 6.48 -7.35
N ASN A 95 8.62 5.51 -6.63
CA ASN A 95 8.56 4.08 -6.95
C ASN A 95 7.65 3.29 -5.99
N VAL A 96 6.78 4.00 -5.27
CA VAL A 96 5.87 3.41 -4.28
C VAL A 96 4.47 3.34 -4.85
N GLU A 97 3.79 2.20 -4.67
CA GLU A 97 2.39 2.06 -5.05
C GLU A 97 1.50 2.61 -3.93
N ILE A 98 0.90 3.78 -4.13
CA ILE A 98 0.22 4.51 -3.04
C ILE A 98 -1.30 4.26 -3.04
N VAL A 99 -1.81 3.92 -1.86
CA VAL A 99 -3.22 3.96 -1.48
C VAL A 99 -3.41 5.18 -0.56
N LEU A 100 -4.03 6.24 -1.06
CA LEU A 100 -4.14 7.52 -0.38
C LEU A 100 -5.53 7.70 0.26
N ILE A 101 -5.57 8.05 1.54
CA ILE A 101 -6.80 8.34 2.28
C ILE A 101 -6.78 9.83 2.64
N LEU A 102 -7.54 10.63 1.91
CA LEU A 102 -7.62 12.08 2.08
C LEU A 102 -8.58 12.48 3.22
N PRO A 103 -8.39 13.66 3.83
CA PRO A 103 -9.24 14.10 4.94
C PRO A 103 -10.67 14.47 4.48
N ASN A 104 -10.86 14.89 3.22
CA ASN A 104 -12.15 15.28 2.66
C ASN A 104 -12.11 15.35 1.12
N ARG A 105 -13.27 15.65 0.50
CA ARG A 105 -13.46 15.73 -0.97
C ARG A 105 -13.28 17.13 -1.56
N LYS A 106 -12.69 18.09 -0.83
CA LYS A 106 -12.50 19.46 -1.35
C LYS A 106 -11.56 19.42 -2.56
N LYS A 107 -11.89 20.18 -3.61
CA LYS A 107 -11.21 20.12 -4.91
C LYS A 107 -9.71 20.40 -4.81
N ASP A 108 -9.31 21.34 -3.96
CA ASP A 108 -7.91 21.69 -3.71
C ASP A 108 -7.14 20.53 -3.05
N ILE A 109 -7.75 19.86 -2.07
CA ILE A 109 -7.18 18.67 -1.41
C ILE A 109 -7.05 17.50 -2.40
N VAL A 110 -8.07 17.27 -3.22
CA VAL A 110 -8.06 16.21 -4.24
C VAL A 110 -6.99 16.46 -5.30
N ALA A 111 -6.88 17.70 -5.79
CA ALA A 111 -5.84 18.07 -6.75
C ALA A 111 -4.44 17.86 -6.18
N LEU A 112 -4.19 18.30 -4.95
CA LEU A 112 -2.93 18.06 -4.23
C LEU A 112 -2.66 16.56 -4.02
N GLY A 113 -3.68 15.77 -3.70
CA GLY A 113 -3.55 14.32 -3.56
C GLY A 113 -3.10 13.62 -4.85
N HIS A 114 -3.56 14.08 -6.01
CA HIS A 114 -3.16 13.53 -7.30
C HIS A 114 -1.68 13.75 -7.65
N GLU A 115 -1.03 14.76 -7.08
CA GLU A 115 0.43 14.99 -7.25
C GLU A 115 1.27 13.85 -6.67
N LEU A 116 0.74 13.09 -5.70
CA LEU A 116 1.38 11.87 -5.18
C LEU A 116 1.21 10.67 -6.12
N ARG A 117 0.40 10.78 -7.19
CA ARG A 117 0.11 9.71 -8.16
C ARG A 117 -0.40 8.41 -7.49
N PRO A 118 -1.44 8.47 -6.64
CA PRO A 118 -1.97 7.28 -6.00
C PRO A 118 -2.56 6.31 -7.02
N ARG A 119 -2.42 5.01 -6.75
CA ARG A 119 -3.15 3.95 -7.47
C ARG A 119 -4.61 3.88 -7.08
N PHE A 120 -4.90 4.26 -5.85
CA PHE A 120 -6.25 4.39 -5.34
C PHE A 120 -6.32 5.52 -4.33
N MET A 121 -7.40 6.29 -4.40
CA MET A 121 -7.62 7.41 -3.53
C MET A 121 -9.04 7.33 -2.97
N THR A 122 -9.13 7.42 -1.66
CA THR A 122 -10.41 7.45 -0.93
C THR A 122 -10.36 8.54 0.14
N TYR A 123 -11.38 8.57 1.00
CA TYR A 123 -11.60 9.64 1.96
C TYR A 123 -11.79 9.08 3.36
N LYS A 124 -11.45 9.88 4.37
CA LYS A 124 -11.57 9.54 5.80
C LYS A 124 -12.97 9.07 6.21
N ASP A 125 -14.02 9.54 5.52
CA ASP A 125 -15.43 9.24 5.79
C ASP A 125 -16.00 8.08 4.96
N ALA A 126 -15.21 7.49 4.06
CA ALA A 126 -15.67 6.42 3.18
C ALA A 126 -15.86 5.08 3.89
N ASP A 127 -16.52 4.15 3.20
CA ASP A 127 -16.41 2.73 3.52
C ASP A 127 -15.07 2.19 2.98
N PHE A 128 -14.39 1.35 3.77
CA PHE A 128 -13.05 0.87 3.44
C PHE A 128 -13.05 -0.48 2.69
N GLY A 129 -14.21 -1.03 2.32
CA GLY A 129 -14.30 -2.30 1.59
C GLY A 129 -13.67 -2.25 0.20
N GLU A 130 -13.83 -1.13 -0.53
CA GLU A 130 -13.18 -0.95 -1.83
C GLU A 130 -11.65 -0.82 -1.68
N MET A 131 -11.20 -0.06 -0.68
CA MET A 131 -9.78 0.07 -0.33
C MET A 131 -9.15 -1.29 -0.04
N LEU A 132 -9.83 -2.13 0.75
CA LEU A 132 -9.39 -3.50 1.03
C LEU A 132 -9.25 -4.34 -0.24
N SER A 133 -10.23 -4.25 -1.13
CA SER A 133 -10.23 -5.00 -2.39
C SER A 133 -9.06 -4.57 -3.29
N VAL A 134 -8.74 -3.28 -3.31
CA VAL A 134 -7.58 -2.75 -4.02
C VAL A 134 -6.28 -3.23 -3.40
N ILE A 135 -6.13 -3.16 -2.07
CA ILE A 135 -4.93 -3.63 -1.37
C ILE A 135 -4.68 -5.10 -1.70
N ARG A 136 -5.71 -5.96 -1.57
CA ARG A 136 -5.63 -7.39 -1.93
C ARG A 136 -5.21 -7.61 -3.38
N LYS A 137 -5.76 -6.84 -4.32
CA LYS A 137 -5.35 -6.91 -5.73
C LYS A 137 -3.89 -6.50 -5.94
N MET A 138 -3.41 -5.52 -5.19
CA MET A 138 -2.02 -5.03 -5.30
C MET A 138 -1.01 -6.03 -4.71
N THR A 139 -1.37 -6.67 -3.58
CA THR A 139 -0.60 -7.72 -2.92
C THR A 139 -0.71 -9.07 -3.64
N GLY A 140 -1.74 -9.27 -4.47
CA GLY A 140 -1.97 -10.52 -5.19
C GLY A 140 -2.77 -11.56 -4.41
N GLY A 141 -3.48 -11.12 -3.36
CA GLY A 141 -4.51 -11.93 -2.69
C GLY A 141 -5.71 -12.16 -3.62
N TRP A 142 -6.13 -13.42 -3.72
CA TRP A 142 -7.29 -13.88 -4.51
C TRP A 142 -8.61 -13.64 -3.77
#